data_AF-A0A1I2L780-F1
#
_entry.id   AF-A0A1I2L780-F1
#
_cell.length_a   1.000
_cell.length_b   1.000
_cell.length_c   1.000
_cell.angle_alpha   90.00
_cell.angle_beta   90.00
_cell.angle_gamma   90.00
#
_symmetry.space_group_name_H-M   'P 1'
#
loop_
_entity.id
_entity.type
_entity.pdbx_description
1 polymer ?
#
loop_
_entity_poly.entity_id
_entity_poly.type
_entity_poly.pdbx_seq_one_letter_code
_entity_poly.pdbx_strand_id
1 'polypeptide(L)'
;MKGRIYLSEDRGGCALIAAALDVMSGRGEMPTAQEVALWGMETGMEWSRPGRLWPAGEARGRAVFFCGVKSRAPVLERSLHCLMPMLGVSPLHWEIVRLRVKAPRVRSWQGLVREYPRLSRLIREEMGH
;
A
#
# COMPACT_ATOMS: atom_id res chain seq x y z
N MET A 1 17.24 5.76 -7.35
CA MET A 1 16.39 5.17 -6.29
C MET A 1 15.37 4.24 -6.94
N LYS A 2 15.30 2.98 -6.49
CA LYS A 2 14.24 2.05 -6.89
C LYS A 2 13.07 2.14 -5.91
N GLY A 3 11.85 2.01 -6.39
CA GLY A 3 10.68 2.11 -5.53
C GLY A 3 9.54 1.21 -5.95
N ARG A 4 8.58 1.05 -5.05
CA ARG A 4 7.34 0.30 -5.27
C ARG A 4 6.16 1.10 -4.72
N ILE A 5 5.07 1.15 -5.48
CA ILE A 5 3.83 1.81 -5.09
C ILE A 5 2.69 0.80 -5.13
N TYR A 6 2.06 0.55 -3.99
CA TYR A 6 0.83 -0.23 -3.93
C TYR A 6 -0.38 0.68 -4.14
N LEU A 7 -1.24 0.33 -5.10
CA LEU A 7 -2.48 1.03 -5.40
C LEU A 7 -3.67 0.14 -5.09
N SER A 8 -4.67 0.66 -4.39
CA SER A 8 -5.94 -0.02 -4.18
C SER A 8 -7.10 0.87 -4.61
N GLU A 9 -8.07 0.29 -5.31
CA GLU A 9 -9.33 0.96 -5.67
C GLU A 9 -10.35 0.89 -4.54
N ASP A 10 -9.88 1.24 -3.36
CA ASP A 10 -10.68 1.49 -2.17
C ASP A 10 -10.14 2.75 -1.46
N ARG A 11 -10.43 2.89 -0.17
CA ARG A 11 -9.94 4.04 0.57
C ARG A 11 -8.47 3.97 0.95
N GLY A 12 -7.73 2.91 0.59
CA GLY A 12 -6.30 2.71 0.88
C GLY A 12 -6.02 1.52 1.80
N GLY A 13 -7.06 0.80 2.25
CA GLY A 13 -6.92 -0.25 3.26
C GLY A 13 -6.11 -1.44 2.74
N CYS A 14 -6.42 -1.91 1.52
CA CYS A 14 -5.65 -2.99 0.90
C CYS A 14 -4.22 -2.56 0.57
N ALA A 15 -4.03 -1.35 0.05
CA ALA A 15 -2.69 -0.85 -0.27
C ALA A 15 -1.81 -0.68 0.97
N LEU A 16 -2.40 -0.25 2.10
CA LEU A 16 -1.71 -0.20 3.39
C LEU A 16 -1.24 -1.58 3.83
N ILE A 17 -2.14 -2.58 3.81
CA ILE A 17 -1.81 -3.95 4.23
C ILE A 17 -0.71 -4.52 3.33
N ALA A 18 -0.79 -4.35 2.00
CA ALA A 18 0.24 -4.84 1.09
C ALA A 18 1.61 -4.19 1.36
N ALA A 19 1.65 -2.87 1.59
CA ALA A 19 2.87 -2.17 1.94
C ALA A 19 3.44 -2.63 3.29
N ALA A 20 2.58 -2.83 4.30
CA ALA A 20 2.99 -3.36 5.59
C ALA A 20 3.56 -4.78 5.47
N LEU A 21 2.93 -5.65 4.67
CA LEU A 21 3.45 -6.98 4.38
C LEU A 21 4.84 -6.89 3.72
N ASP A 22 5.06 -5.98 2.78
CA ASP A 22 6.35 -5.85 2.10
C ASP A 22 7.47 -5.36 3.05
N VAL A 23 7.17 -4.35 3.85
CA VAL A 23 8.15 -3.70 4.75
C VAL A 23 8.41 -4.50 6.02
N MET A 24 7.37 -5.13 6.59
CA MET A 24 7.46 -5.77 7.92
C MET A 24 7.75 -7.27 7.84
N SER A 25 7.45 -7.96 6.72
CA SER A 25 7.65 -9.42 6.62
C SER A 25 9.11 -9.85 6.44
N GLY A 26 10.08 -8.96 6.70
CA GLY A 26 11.51 -9.25 6.66
C GLY A 26 11.99 -10.32 7.64
N ARG A 27 11.11 -10.80 8.54
CA ARG A 27 11.40 -11.83 9.56
C ARG A 27 10.77 -13.20 9.29
N GLY A 28 10.08 -13.38 8.16
CA GLY A 28 9.41 -14.65 7.84
C GLY A 28 8.06 -14.87 8.55
N GLU A 29 7.67 -13.96 9.45
CA GLU A 29 6.36 -13.95 10.09
C GLU A 29 5.48 -12.83 9.54
N MET A 30 4.17 -13.10 9.47
CA MET A 30 3.20 -12.11 9.01
C MET A 30 2.94 -11.09 10.12
N PRO A 31 3.07 -9.77 9.86
CA PRO A 31 2.73 -8.77 10.86
C PRO A 31 1.27 -8.95 11.28
N THR A 32 1.02 -8.80 12.57
CA THR A 32 -0.31 -8.85 13.15
C THR A 32 -1.11 -7.60 12.79
N ALA A 33 -2.44 -7.70 12.90
CA ALA A 33 -3.33 -6.57 12.66
C ALA A 33 -3.01 -5.38 13.59
N GLN A 34 -2.62 -5.66 14.83
CA GLN A 34 -2.26 -4.68 15.84
C GLN A 34 -0.95 -3.98 15.50
N GLU A 35 0.07 -4.71 15.04
CA GLU A 35 1.34 -4.12 14.62
C GLU A 35 1.16 -3.17 13.42
N VAL A 36 0.37 -3.57 12.41
CA VAL A 36 0.07 -2.71 11.26
C VAL A 36 -0.72 -1.47 11.68
N ALA A 37 -1.69 -1.63 12.57
CA ALA A 37 -2.47 -0.50 13.08
C ALA A 37 -1.62 0.46 13.91
N LEU A 38 -0.78 -0.05 14.81
CA LEU A 38 0.13 0.75 15.63
C LEU A 38 1.13 1.52 14.78
N TRP A 39 1.79 0.83 13.84
CA TRP A 39 2.70 1.43 12.87
C TRP A 39 2.04 2.60 12.11
N GLY A 40 0.79 2.41 11.68
CA GLY A 40 0.04 3.44 11.01
C GLY A 40 -0.39 4.61 11.91
N MET A 41 -0.70 4.35 13.17
CA MET A 41 -1.03 5.41 14.14
C MET A 41 0.19 6.25 14.49
N GLU A 42 1.34 5.62 14.75
CA GLU A 42 2.59 6.29 15.14
C GLU A 42 3.14 7.20 14.03
N THR A 43 2.96 6.79 12.77
CA THR A 43 3.36 7.58 11.59
C THR A 43 2.38 8.70 11.26
N GLY A 44 1.24 8.79 11.95
CA GLY A 44 0.21 9.81 11.71
C GLY A 44 -0.47 9.70 10.35
N MET A 45 -0.43 8.52 9.71
CA MET A 45 -1.00 8.35 8.38
C MET A 45 -2.53 8.30 8.40
N GLU A 46 -3.14 9.07 7.51
CA GLU A 46 -4.57 9.04 7.25
C GLU A 46 -4.85 8.23 5.99
N TRP A 47 -4.45 6.97 5.98
CA TRP A 47 -4.53 6.10 4.80
C TRP A 47 -5.93 6.07 4.17
N SER A 48 -6.99 6.21 4.98
CA SER A 48 -8.39 6.19 4.53
C SER A 48 -8.86 7.47 3.81
N ARG A 49 -7.95 8.45 3.63
CA ARG A 49 -8.09 9.64 2.77
C ARG A 49 -7.53 9.32 1.37
N PRO A 50 -8.40 9.07 0.37
CA PRO A 50 -7.95 8.65 -0.96
C PRO A 50 -7.22 9.76 -1.70
N GLY A 51 -6.32 9.38 -2.61
CA GLY A 51 -5.56 10.27 -3.48
C GLY A 51 -4.26 10.78 -2.86
N ARG A 52 -3.91 10.35 -1.64
CA ARG A 52 -2.63 10.68 -1.00
C ARG A 52 -1.66 9.50 -1.08
N LEU A 53 -0.46 9.77 -1.59
CA LEU A 53 0.65 8.83 -1.60
C LEU A 53 1.37 8.89 -0.24
N TRP A 54 1.45 7.75 0.44
CA TRP A 54 2.06 7.63 1.76
C TRP A 54 3.36 6.83 1.70
N PRO A 55 4.45 7.28 2.34
CA PRO A 55 5.65 6.48 2.51
C PRO A 55 5.39 5.36 3.52
N ALA A 56 5.83 4.14 3.20
CA ALA A 56 5.77 2.99 4.10
C ALA A 56 7.12 2.62 4.71
N GLY A 57 8.23 3.07 4.12
CA GLY A 57 9.59 2.71 4.53
C GLY A 57 10.34 2.00 3.42
N GLU A 58 11.25 1.11 3.77
CA GLU A 58 12.09 0.38 2.80
C GLU A 58 11.91 -1.14 2.93
N ALA A 59 11.89 -1.82 1.79
CA ALA A 59 11.85 -3.27 1.70
C ALA A 59 12.80 -3.74 0.59
N ARG A 60 13.71 -4.67 0.91
CA ARG A 60 14.64 -5.29 -0.07
C ARG A 60 15.40 -4.25 -0.92
N GLY A 61 15.84 -3.14 -0.31
CA GLY A 61 16.56 -2.05 -0.99
C GLY A 61 15.70 -1.17 -1.90
N ARG A 62 14.37 -1.17 -1.72
CA ARG A 62 13.42 -0.32 -2.45
C ARG A 62 12.60 0.52 -1.49
N ALA A 63 12.35 1.78 -1.83
CA ALA A 63 11.40 2.60 -1.10
C ALA A 63 9.97 2.15 -1.41
N VAL A 64 9.16 1.91 -0.38
CA VAL A 64 7.78 1.43 -0.51
C VAL A 64 6.82 2.56 -0.20
N PHE A 65 5.81 2.70 -1.05
CA PHE A 65 4.71 3.64 -0.88
C PHE A 65 3.38 2.95 -1.12
N PHE A 66 2.30 3.57 -0.66
CA PHE A 66 0.95 3.10 -0.95
C PHE A 66 -0.03 4.26 -1.13
N CYS A 67 -1.12 3.99 -1.87
CA CYS A 67 -2.19 4.94 -2.09
C CYS A 67 -3.54 4.24 -2.29
N GLY A 68 -4.59 4.79 -1.69
CA GLY A 68 -5.98 4.45 -1.96
C GLY A 68 -6.62 5.41 -2.96
N VAL A 69 -7.44 4.92 -3.88
CA VAL A 69 -8.23 5.74 -4.81
C VAL A 69 -9.67 5.26 -4.90
N LYS A 70 -10.63 6.18 -5.02
CA LYS A 70 -12.06 5.81 -5.01
C LYS A 70 -12.55 5.10 -6.28
N SER A 71 -11.87 5.19 -7.42
CA SER A 71 -12.47 4.69 -8.67
C SER A 71 -11.55 4.36 -9.83
N ARG A 72 -10.34 4.94 -9.94
CA ARG A 72 -9.49 4.75 -11.13
C ARG A 72 -8.00 4.69 -10.80
N ALA A 73 -7.53 3.53 -10.33
CA ALA A 73 -6.09 3.32 -10.16
C ALA A 73 -5.28 3.57 -11.45
N PRO A 74 -5.76 3.21 -12.67
CA PRO A 74 -5.03 3.51 -13.90
C PRO A 74 -4.84 5.00 -14.19
N VAL A 75 -5.72 5.87 -13.69
CA VAL A 75 -5.55 7.33 -13.85
C VAL A 75 -4.39 7.81 -12.99
N LEU A 76 -4.32 7.37 -11.73
CA LEU A 76 -3.23 7.73 -10.83
C LEU A 76 -1.89 7.16 -11.33
N GLU A 77 -1.87 5.91 -11.80
CA GLU A 77 -0.69 5.28 -12.40
C GLU A 77 -0.14 6.12 -13.57
N ARG A 78 -1.01 6.53 -14.50
CA ARG A 78 -0.60 7.44 -15.60
C ARG A 78 -0.07 8.77 -15.08
N SER A 79 -0.75 9.40 -14.11
CA SER A 79 -0.27 10.64 -13.51
C SER A 79 1.12 10.47 -12.88
N LEU A 80 1.37 9.37 -12.19
CA LEU A 80 2.68 9.07 -11.61
C LEU A 80 3.74 8.89 -12.69
N HIS A 81 3.44 8.16 -13.77
CA HIS A 81 4.36 8.02 -14.91
C HIS A 81 4.72 9.36 -15.57
N CYS A 82 3.78 10.31 -15.62
CA CYS A 82 4.05 11.66 -16.12
C CYS A 82 4.84 12.52 -15.12
N LEU A 83 4.54 12.41 -13.82
CA LEU A 83 5.15 13.23 -12.77
C LEU A 83 6.59 12.79 -12.45
N MET A 84 6.88 11.49 -12.44
CA MET A 84 8.19 10.95 -12.05
C MET A 84 9.37 11.58 -12.82
N PRO A 85 9.35 11.68 -14.17
CA PRO A 85 10.44 12.32 -14.90
C PRO A 85 10.64 13.79 -14.52
N MET A 86 9.54 14.52 -14.26
CA MET A 86 9.61 15.93 -13.84
C MET A 86 10.25 16.10 -12.45
N LEU A 87 10.18 15.07 -11.62
CA LEU A 87 10.82 15.01 -10.31
C LEU A 87 12.26 14.43 -10.38
N GLY A 88 12.81 14.22 -11.58
CA GLY A 88 14.14 13.64 -11.77
C GLY A 88 14.20 12.13 -11.51
N VAL A 89 13.06 11.44 -11.58
CA VAL A 89 12.94 10.02 -11.26
C VAL A 89 12.55 9.23 -12.51
N SER A 90 13.29 8.17 -12.83
CA SER A 90 12.94 7.29 -13.95
C SER A 90 11.77 6.37 -13.58
N PRO A 91 10.66 6.35 -14.34
CA PRO A 91 9.55 5.43 -14.10
C PRO A 91 9.94 3.96 -14.20
N LEU A 92 11.01 3.63 -14.94
CA LEU A 92 11.52 2.26 -15.06
C LEU A 92 12.12 1.72 -13.75
N HIS A 93 12.47 2.60 -12.82
CA HIS A 93 12.96 2.22 -11.49
C HIS A 93 11.82 1.99 -10.50
N TRP A 94 10.56 2.17 -10.93
CA TRP A 94 9.40 2.09 -10.07
C TRP A 94 8.44 1.00 -10.52
N GLU A 95 8.04 0.18 -9.57
CA GLU A 95 7.03 -0.85 -9.76
C GLU A 95 5.70 -0.33 -9.20
N ILE A 96 4.67 -0.23 -10.04
CA ILE A 96 3.33 0.16 -9.61
C ILE A 96 2.47 -1.10 -9.55
N VAL A 97 2.13 -1.54 -8.34
CA VAL A 97 1.35 -2.75 -8.07
C VAL A 97 -0.10 -2.37 -7.83
N ARG A 98 -0.99 -2.78 -8.74
CA ARG A 98 -2.44 -2.57 -8.61
C ARG A 98 -3.08 -3.78 -7.95
N LEU A 99 -3.58 -3.60 -6.73
CA LEU A 99 -4.30 -4.64 -6.00
C LEU A 99 -5.70 -4.81 -6.58
N ARG A 100 -6.09 -6.06 -6.84
CA ARG A 100 -7.42 -6.46 -7.30
C ARG A 100 -8.36 -6.70 -6.13
N VAL A 101 -7.83 -7.14 -4.99
CA VAL A 101 -8.60 -7.21 -3.73
C VAL A 101 -9.04 -5.80 -3.31
N LYS A 102 -10.32 -5.66 -2.94
CA LYS A 102 -10.92 -4.39 -2.51
C LYS A 102 -11.53 -4.51 -1.12
N ALA A 103 -11.34 -3.47 -0.31
CA ALA A 103 -11.95 -3.36 1.02
C ALA A 103 -12.71 -2.03 1.21
N PRO A 104 -13.78 -1.74 0.43
CA PRO A 104 -14.45 -0.43 0.41
C PRO A 104 -15.10 0.00 1.74
N ARG A 105 -15.31 -0.95 2.66
CA ARG A 105 -15.87 -0.75 4.01
C ARG A 105 -14.80 -0.55 5.09
N VAL A 106 -13.53 -0.82 4.79
CA VAL A 106 -12.42 -0.60 5.72
C VAL A 106 -12.04 0.87 5.66
N ARG A 107 -12.49 1.64 6.65
CA ARG A 107 -12.32 3.12 6.70
C ARG A 107 -11.73 3.63 8.01
N SER A 108 -11.53 2.73 8.97
CA SER A 108 -11.02 3.01 10.31
C SER A 108 -10.03 1.93 10.69
N TRP A 109 -9.17 2.23 11.67
CA TRP A 109 -8.23 1.27 12.24
C TRP A 109 -8.94 0.03 12.80
N GLN A 110 -10.05 0.21 13.51
CA GLN A 110 -10.84 -0.91 14.02
C GLN A 110 -11.39 -1.80 12.89
N GLY A 111 -11.90 -1.19 11.82
CA GLY A 111 -12.38 -1.92 10.65
C GLY A 111 -11.25 -2.66 9.93
N LEU A 112 -10.05 -2.07 9.88
CA LEU A 112 -8.86 -2.70 9.35
C LEU A 112 -8.47 -3.91 10.19
N VAL A 113 -8.35 -3.74 11.52
CA VAL A 113 -7.97 -4.83 12.44
C VAL A 113 -8.91 -6.03 12.30
N ARG A 114 -10.22 -5.76 12.18
CA ARG A 114 -11.24 -6.81 12.01
C ARG A 114 -11.10 -7.56 10.69
N GLU A 115 -10.86 -6.86 9.59
CA GLU A 115 -10.78 -7.46 8.25
C GLU A 115 -9.39 -8.01 7.91
N TYR A 116 -8.37 -7.65 8.69
CA TYR A 116 -6.97 -7.91 8.40
C TYR A 116 -6.67 -9.38 8.08
N PRO A 117 -7.08 -10.39 8.89
CA PRO A 117 -6.72 -11.79 8.62
C PRO A 117 -7.22 -12.30 7.26
N ARG A 118 -8.40 -11.81 6.84
CA ARG A 118 -8.98 -12.16 5.54
C ARG A 118 -8.24 -11.45 4.41
N LEU A 119 -8.00 -10.14 4.56
CA LEU A 119 -7.39 -9.32 3.52
C LEU A 119 -5.91 -9.63 3.31
N SER A 120 -5.13 -9.86 4.37
CA SER A 120 -3.71 -10.19 4.27
C SER A 120 -3.48 -11.50 3.51
N ARG A 121 -4.31 -12.52 3.75
CA ARG A 121 -4.30 -13.78 3.00
C ARG A 121 -4.59 -13.58 1.51
N LEU A 122 -5.67 -12.88 1.18
CA LEU A 122 -6.05 -12.63 -0.22
C LEU A 122 -4.99 -11.82 -0.97
N ILE A 123 -4.39 -10.81 -0.31
CA ILE A 123 -3.32 -9.99 -0.90
C ILE A 123 -2.07 -10.86 -1.17
N ARG A 124 -1.71 -11.76 -0.25
CA ARG A 124 -0.58 -12.69 -0.45
C ARG A 124 -0.80 -13.64 -1.62
N GLU A 125 -1.97 -14.25 -1.69
CA GLU A 125 -2.38 -15.12 -2.80
C GLU A 125 -2.27 -14.36 -4.14
N GLU A 126 -2.68 -13.08 -4.17
CA GLU A 126 -2.54 -12.21 -5.36
C GLU A 126 -1.08 -11.88 -5.69
N MET A 127 -0.23 -11.66 -4.68
CA MET A 127 1.18 -11.30 -4.86
C MET A 127 2.10 -12.50 -5.14
N GLY A 128 1.61 -13.73 -5.06
CA GLY A 128 2.41 -14.95 -5.27
C GLY A 128 3.35 -15.29 -4.12
N HIS A 129 2.94 -14.99 -2.87
CA HIS A 129 3.71 -15.21 -1.64
C HIS A 129 3.06 -16.21 -0.68
#